data_AF-A0AAD6SEB2-F1
#
_entry.id   AF-A0AAD6SEB2-F1
#
_cell.length_a   1.000
_cell.length_b   1.000
_cell.length_c   1.000
_cell.angle_alpha   90.00
_cell.angle_beta   90.00
_cell.angle_gamma   90.00
#
_symmetry.space_group_name_H-M   'P 1'
#
loop_
_entity.id
_entity.type
_entity.pdbx_description
1 polymer ?
#
loop_
_entity_poly.entity_id
_entity_poly.type
_entity_poly.pdbx_seq_one_letter_code
_entity_poly.pdbx_strand_id
1 'polypeptide(L)'
;MSRAWIYLTVLPVALGSVNFDTCLAQVRNGDWGLTGGTDNQGRPVSNISLATAITYDLCVVACGSGSEPFVWNIFSQQFSAWLLPYLALVSQLPFGANNRLDNLLSMLLTVGSPTLAAYSLALTVLNGHWIAQRFSALSYNNVRSAVKILSGLQQSPLHVKADDPLLASLVVLHANDNYWETLEDLLNYVQTWSISAVASILWVVIAYIFTVVDSFTGVVTTSTLNSNGQAVGSILLWLLPIVVGWLQISPKCDHERVHQAMERANKIAYVASPSGEPRLASEVSAKRAIYLSKGTGDVHRDEHCSAPIYNYARFLPWTLAVESVYYAFREASERSQSYEPVDSGLEWQKGEKGDRNMRIHPRNRTGSLSQVSDYVKMKAIEFEMNPKPRSRWGPGVVSRFLLAALIALSLTWGTTGAAVVVAFFTPTKGIGCRSGSYLMYGVISTLVWMLLVASSLLAHYSTFTDSFKDRYMHTKATRLAAVISIILRRIGKVLAALNTVWIILACLFQFGSVFDRCWCNSSVFTWGKHAYNVIDVTTSDVEALNAPWIGGVALAGGCAILFMGFVNVLINPALPD
;
A
#
# COMPACT_ATOMS: atom_id res chain seq x y z
N MET A 1 -37.20 -1.26 5.46
CA MET A 1 -37.13 0.07 6.09
C MET A 1 -36.11 0.94 5.37
N SER A 2 -36.58 2.09 4.88
CA SER A 2 -35.84 3.28 4.42
C SER A 2 -34.80 3.14 3.30
N ARG A 3 -35.28 3.35 2.07
CA ARG A 3 -34.47 3.76 0.90
C ARG A 3 -33.95 5.18 1.13
N ALA A 4 -32.74 5.31 1.65
CA ALA A 4 -32.03 6.59 1.68
C ALA A 4 -31.39 6.83 0.30
N TRP A 5 -32.09 7.59 -0.54
CA TRP A 5 -31.49 8.22 -1.71
C TRP A 5 -30.42 9.21 -1.20
N ILE A 6 -29.16 8.89 -1.46
CA ILE A 6 -28.06 9.85 -1.32
C ILE A 6 -28.24 10.84 -2.46
N TYR A 7 -28.95 11.93 -2.20
CA TYR A 7 -28.81 13.14 -2.98
C TYR A 7 -27.38 13.64 -2.74
N LEU A 8 -26.48 13.37 -3.69
CA LEU A 8 -25.24 14.10 -3.82
C LEU A 8 -25.63 15.52 -4.24
N THR A 9 -26.00 16.35 -3.26
CA THR A 9 -26.26 17.77 -3.48
C THR A 9 -24.94 18.44 -3.80
N VAL A 10 -24.56 18.44 -5.08
CA VAL A 10 -23.89 19.60 -5.66
C VAL A 10 -24.94 20.69 -5.61
N LEU A 11 -25.07 21.35 -4.46
CA LEU A 11 -25.68 22.67 -4.42
C LEU A 11 -24.71 23.55 -5.21
N PRO A 12 -25.09 24.06 -6.40
CA PRO A 12 -24.41 25.24 -6.88
C PRO A 12 -24.81 26.29 -5.85
N VAL A 13 -23.88 26.59 -4.95
CA VAL A 13 -24.00 27.81 -4.18
C VAL A 13 -23.93 28.92 -5.22
N ALA A 14 -25.09 29.38 -5.68
CA ALA A 14 -25.25 30.59 -6.46
C ALA A 14 -24.95 31.80 -5.56
N LEU A 15 -23.72 31.86 -5.05
CA LEU A 15 -23.11 33.11 -4.62
C LEU A 15 -22.77 33.86 -5.90
N GLY A 16 -23.05 35.17 -5.94
CA GLY A 16 -22.81 36.00 -7.11
C GLY A 16 -21.44 35.72 -7.72
N SER A 17 -21.41 35.39 -9.01
CA SER A 17 -20.16 35.10 -9.71
C SER A 17 -19.33 36.36 -9.81
N VAL A 18 -18.07 36.27 -9.39
CA VAL A 18 -17.12 37.38 -9.42
C VAL A 18 -16.35 37.33 -10.75
N ASN A 19 -16.06 38.48 -11.34
CA ASN A 19 -15.09 38.59 -12.44
C ASN A 19 -13.89 39.38 -11.93
N PHE A 20 -12.76 38.70 -11.69
CA PHE A 20 -11.60 39.34 -11.06
C PHE A 20 -10.95 40.39 -11.95
N ASP A 21 -10.93 40.20 -13.28
CA ASP A 21 -10.39 41.18 -14.22
C ASP A 21 -11.16 42.51 -14.18
N THR A 22 -12.49 42.41 -14.20
CA THR A 22 -13.38 43.58 -14.10
C THR A 22 -13.24 44.25 -12.73
N CYS A 23 -13.16 43.46 -11.66
CA CYS A 23 -12.95 43.98 -10.32
C CYS A 23 -11.63 44.76 -10.21
N LEU A 24 -10.53 44.17 -10.69
CA LEU A 24 -9.22 44.83 -10.63
C LEU A 24 -9.21 46.12 -11.45
N ALA A 25 -9.88 46.14 -12.60
CA ALA A 25 -10.01 47.36 -13.40
C ALA A 25 -10.74 48.48 -12.64
N GLN A 26 -11.83 48.17 -11.93
CA GLN A 26 -12.55 49.13 -11.09
C GLN A 26 -11.69 49.64 -9.92
N VAL A 27 -10.94 48.75 -9.27
CA VAL A 27 -9.99 49.13 -8.21
C VAL A 27 -8.90 50.07 -8.77
N ARG A 28 -8.33 49.75 -9.93
CA ARG A 28 -7.33 50.60 -10.60
C ARG A 28 -7.87 51.98 -10.99
N ASN A 29 -9.17 52.08 -11.27
CA ASN A 29 -9.86 53.35 -11.54
C ASN A 29 -10.16 54.17 -10.27
N GLY A 30 -9.98 53.60 -9.09
CA GLY A 30 -10.21 54.26 -7.81
C GLY A 30 -11.66 54.19 -7.31
N ASP A 31 -12.51 53.35 -7.91
CA ASP A 31 -13.94 53.22 -7.56
C ASP A 31 -14.16 52.79 -6.10
N TRP A 32 -13.15 52.16 -5.49
CA TRP A 32 -13.17 51.59 -4.14
C TRP A 32 -12.18 52.27 -3.18
N GLY A 33 -11.73 53.49 -3.52
CA GLY A 33 -10.71 54.23 -2.78
C GLY A 33 -9.30 54.00 -3.32
N LEU A 34 -8.31 54.67 -2.72
CA LEU A 34 -6.91 54.68 -3.18
C LEU A 34 -5.97 53.79 -2.33
N THR A 35 -6.52 53.09 -1.33
CA THR A 35 -5.75 52.28 -0.37
C THR A 35 -6.01 50.79 -0.59
N GLY A 36 -5.00 49.94 -0.36
CA GLY A 36 -5.15 48.49 -0.39
C GLY A 36 -4.75 47.83 -1.72
N GLY A 37 -4.32 48.60 -2.73
CA GLY A 37 -3.63 48.07 -3.89
C GLY A 37 -2.19 47.65 -3.55
N THR A 38 -1.73 46.53 -4.10
CA THR A 38 -0.40 45.96 -3.88
C THR A 38 0.25 45.47 -5.17
N ASP A 39 1.56 45.22 -5.11
CA ASP A 39 2.28 44.42 -6.11
C ASP A 39 2.08 42.92 -5.86
N ASN A 40 2.62 42.07 -6.73
CA ASN A 40 2.51 40.61 -6.62
C ASN A 40 3.36 39.99 -5.50
N GLN A 41 4.05 40.82 -4.72
CA GLN A 41 4.75 40.44 -3.50
C GLN A 41 4.01 40.93 -2.24
N GLY A 42 2.82 41.52 -2.40
CA GLY A 42 1.98 42.02 -1.31
C GLY A 42 2.43 43.36 -0.76
N ARG A 43 3.31 44.09 -1.45
CA ARG A 43 3.77 45.40 -1.01
C ARG A 43 2.82 46.48 -1.51
N PRO A 44 2.44 47.47 -0.70
CA PRO A 44 1.58 48.57 -1.15
C PRO A 44 2.18 49.32 -2.34
N VAL A 45 1.36 49.60 -3.34
CA VAL A 45 1.76 50.49 -4.45
C VAL A 45 1.45 51.94 -4.12
N SER A 46 2.29 52.86 -4.59
CA SER A 46 2.11 54.30 -4.40
C SER A 46 0.96 54.88 -5.23
N ASN A 47 0.64 54.24 -6.37
CA ASN A 47 -0.48 54.58 -7.22
C ASN A 47 -1.32 53.33 -7.49
N ILE A 48 -2.60 53.37 -7.12
CA ILE A 48 -3.51 52.22 -7.24
C ILE A 48 -3.76 51.80 -8.69
N SER A 49 -3.57 52.71 -9.66
CA SER A 49 -3.67 52.37 -11.08
C SER A 49 -2.60 51.37 -11.54
N LEU A 50 -1.50 51.22 -10.78
CA LEU A 50 -0.42 50.28 -11.04
C LEU A 50 -0.55 48.98 -10.23
N ALA A 51 -1.61 48.81 -9.44
CA ALA A 51 -1.81 47.63 -8.60
C ALA A 51 -1.98 46.38 -9.47
N THR A 52 -1.19 45.34 -9.25
CA THR A 52 -1.34 44.01 -9.88
C THR A 52 -2.02 43.01 -8.94
N ALA A 53 -2.05 43.33 -7.65
CA ALA A 53 -2.70 42.60 -6.60
C ALA A 53 -3.45 43.56 -5.67
N ILE A 54 -4.30 43.02 -4.80
CA ILE A 54 -5.06 43.79 -3.82
C ILE A 54 -5.09 43.08 -2.48
N THR A 55 -5.14 43.83 -1.37
CA THR A 55 -5.33 43.24 -0.03
C THR A 55 -6.59 42.40 0.04
N TYR A 56 -6.61 41.37 0.90
CA TYR A 56 -7.76 40.48 1.07
C TYR A 56 -9.04 41.26 1.45
N ASP A 57 -8.92 42.22 2.37
CA ASP A 57 -10.06 43.05 2.81
C ASP A 57 -10.62 43.86 1.63
N LEU A 58 -9.76 44.48 0.82
CA LEU A 58 -10.19 45.20 -0.38
C LEU A 58 -10.81 44.24 -1.41
N CYS A 59 -10.28 43.04 -1.58
CA CYS A 59 -10.84 42.03 -2.48
C CYS A 59 -12.27 41.66 -2.09
N VAL A 60 -12.54 41.42 -0.80
CA VAL A 60 -13.88 41.06 -0.34
C VAL A 60 -14.86 42.22 -0.54
N VAL A 61 -14.42 43.46 -0.31
CA VAL A 61 -15.27 44.65 -0.48
C VAL A 61 -15.53 44.96 -1.95
N ALA A 62 -14.50 44.96 -2.79
CA ALA A 62 -14.59 45.36 -4.19
C ALA A 62 -15.09 44.23 -5.10
N CYS A 63 -14.60 43.01 -4.91
CA CYS A 63 -14.93 41.88 -5.77
C CYS A 63 -16.04 40.99 -5.19
N GLY A 64 -16.26 41.03 -3.88
CA GLY A 64 -17.20 40.15 -3.17
C GLY A 64 -16.57 38.84 -2.69
N SER A 65 -17.32 38.09 -1.88
CA SER A 65 -16.88 36.80 -1.31
C SER A 65 -17.19 35.58 -2.19
N GLY A 66 -17.77 35.80 -3.37
CA GLY A 66 -18.13 34.75 -4.32
C GLY A 66 -16.93 34.12 -5.01
N SER A 67 -17.17 33.09 -5.80
CA SER A 67 -16.16 32.51 -6.70
C SER A 67 -16.34 33.01 -8.13
N GLU A 68 -15.33 32.82 -8.96
CA GLU A 68 -15.48 32.99 -10.41
C GLU A 68 -16.57 32.08 -11.00
N PRO A 69 -17.18 32.47 -12.12
CA PRO A 69 -18.21 31.67 -12.77
C PRO A 69 -17.64 30.34 -13.26
N PHE A 70 -18.42 29.28 -13.09
CA PHE A 70 -18.08 27.97 -13.62
C PHE A 70 -18.01 27.99 -15.17
N VAL A 71 -16.87 27.57 -15.73
CA VAL A 71 -16.68 27.47 -17.18
C VAL A 71 -16.58 25.99 -17.59
N TRP A 72 -17.62 25.46 -18.24
CA TRP A 72 -17.68 24.03 -18.62
C TRP A 72 -16.50 23.59 -19.51
N ASN A 73 -16.07 24.43 -20.45
CA ASN A 73 -14.96 24.08 -21.34
C ASN A 73 -13.65 23.88 -20.54
N ILE A 74 -13.33 24.78 -19.61
CA ILE A 74 -12.15 24.67 -18.75
C ILE A 74 -12.28 23.43 -17.84
N PHE A 75 -13.43 23.28 -17.16
CA PHE A 75 -13.67 22.14 -16.28
C PHE A 75 -13.49 20.79 -17.00
N SER A 76 -14.16 20.62 -18.14
CA SER A 76 -14.16 19.34 -18.87
C SER A 76 -12.78 18.99 -19.43
N GLN A 77 -12.03 19.98 -19.93
CA GLN A 77 -10.66 19.80 -20.39
C GLN A 77 -9.74 19.38 -19.23
N GLN A 78 -9.81 20.11 -18.11
CA GLN A 78 -8.96 19.83 -16.94
C GLN A 78 -9.30 18.47 -16.30
N PHE A 79 -10.58 18.17 -16.11
CA PHE A 79 -11.02 16.88 -15.58
C PHE A 79 -10.54 15.71 -16.44
N SER A 80 -10.70 15.82 -17.76
CA SER A 80 -10.34 14.76 -18.71
C SER A 80 -8.83 14.55 -18.82
N ALA A 81 -8.04 15.63 -18.69
CA ALA A 81 -6.59 15.57 -18.75
C ALA A 81 -5.95 15.09 -17.44
N TRP A 82 -6.46 15.54 -16.29
CA TRP A 82 -5.72 15.47 -15.02
C TRP A 82 -6.31 14.52 -13.97
N LEU A 83 -7.59 14.16 -14.07
CA LEU A 83 -8.24 13.29 -13.08
C LEU A 83 -8.74 11.98 -13.70
N LEU A 84 -9.41 12.05 -14.85
CA LEU A 84 -10.00 10.88 -15.50
C LEU A 84 -8.99 9.73 -15.75
N PRO A 85 -7.75 9.98 -16.22
CA PRO A 85 -6.77 8.92 -16.43
C PRO A 85 -6.42 8.16 -15.13
N TYR A 86 -6.35 8.87 -14.00
CA TYR A 86 -6.05 8.26 -12.70
C TYR A 86 -7.25 7.50 -12.14
N LEU A 87 -8.49 7.97 -12.36
CA LEU A 87 -9.69 7.20 -12.02
C LEU A 87 -9.74 5.88 -12.79
N ALA A 88 -9.31 5.87 -14.05
CA ALA A 88 -9.16 4.63 -14.82
C ALA A 88 -8.11 3.70 -14.19
N LEU A 89 -6.95 4.21 -13.74
CA LEU A 89 -5.96 3.39 -13.03
C LEU A 89 -6.47 2.80 -11.71
N VAL A 90 -7.33 3.50 -10.97
CA VAL A 90 -7.94 2.96 -9.74
C VAL A 90 -8.72 1.68 -10.04
N SER A 91 -9.36 1.57 -11.20
CA SER A 91 -10.06 0.35 -11.63
C SER A 91 -9.13 -0.84 -11.89
N GLN A 92 -7.82 -0.60 -12.06
CA GLN A 92 -6.80 -1.63 -12.30
C GLN A 92 -6.13 -2.11 -11.00
N LEU A 93 -6.53 -1.59 -9.84
CA LEU A 93 -6.06 -2.10 -8.56
C LEU A 93 -6.50 -3.57 -8.37
N PRO A 94 -5.69 -4.39 -7.67
CA PRO A 94 -6.04 -5.78 -7.41
C PRO A 94 -7.24 -5.88 -6.46
N PHE A 95 -8.36 -6.36 -6.99
CA PHE A 95 -9.57 -6.70 -6.25
C PHE A 95 -9.72 -8.22 -6.20
N GLY A 96 -10.12 -8.76 -5.05
CA GLY A 96 -10.27 -10.20 -4.86
C GLY A 96 -10.93 -10.59 -3.53
N ALA A 97 -11.49 -9.60 -2.82
CA ALA A 97 -12.10 -9.83 -1.54
C ALA A 97 -13.39 -10.66 -1.66
N ASN A 98 -13.71 -11.39 -0.59
CA ASN A 98 -14.88 -12.27 -0.50
C ASN A 98 -16.19 -11.51 -0.81
N ASN A 99 -16.29 -10.25 -0.35
CA ASN A 99 -17.48 -9.43 -0.50
C ASN A 99 -17.21 -8.12 -1.26
N ARG A 100 -18.23 -7.60 -1.96
CA ARG A 100 -18.16 -6.33 -2.72
C ARG A 100 -17.79 -5.12 -1.84
N LEU A 101 -18.23 -5.10 -0.59
CA LEU A 101 -17.90 -4.02 0.35
C LEU A 101 -16.42 -3.99 0.70
N ASP A 102 -15.76 -5.15 0.77
CA ASP A 102 -14.34 -5.22 1.08
C ASP A 102 -13.48 -4.73 -0.09
N ASN A 103 -13.94 -4.95 -1.34
CA ASN A 103 -13.32 -4.38 -2.54
C ASN A 103 -13.49 -2.85 -2.60
N LEU A 104 -14.67 -2.32 -2.25
CA LEU A 104 -14.87 -0.87 -2.13
C LEU A 104 -13.96 -0.29 -1.05
N LEU A 105 -13.88 -0.94 0.10
CA LEU A 105 -13.05 -0.49 1.21
C LEU A 105 -11.56 -0.55 0.86
N SER A 106 -11.09 -1.57 0.12
CA SER A 106 -9.69 -1.61 -0.35
C SER A 106 -9.38 -0.47 -1.33
N MET A 107 -10.33 -0.09 -2.19
CA MET A 107 -10.18 1.07 -3.05
C MET A 107 -10.07 2.36 -2.21
N LEU A 108 -10.99 2.58 -1.28
CA LEU A 108 -10.98 3.76 -0.40
C LEU A 108 -9.72 3.83 0.47
N LEU A 109 -9.21 2.69 0.95
CA LEU A 109 -7.94 2.64 1.68
C LEU A 109 -6.75 2.99 0.79
N THR A 110 -6.75 2.52 -0.46
CA THR A 110 -5.65 2.77 -1.40
C THR A 110 -5.61 4.23 -1.83
N VAL A 111 -6.74 4.80 -2.25
CA VAL A 111 -6.83 6.22 -2.67
C VAL A 111 -6.73 7.15 -1.47
N GLY A 112 -7.31 6.79 -0.33
CA GLY A 112 -7.29 7.60 0.88
C GLY A 112 -5.96 7.58 1.63
N SER A 113 -5.10 6.59 1.38
CA SER A 113 -3.77 6.50 1.97
C SER A 113 -2.77 5.90 0.97
N PRO A 114 -2.22 6.73 0.05
CA PRO A 114 -1.07 6.35 -0.76
C PRO A 114 0.09 5.79 0.05
N THR A 115 0.29 6.28 1.28
CA THR A 115 1.33 5.79 2.18
C THR A 115 1.10 4.33 2.56
N LEU A 116 -0.14 3.95 2.92
CA LEU A 116 -0.47 2.56 3.22
C LEU A 116 -0.32 1.65 2.00
N ALA A 117 -0.72 2.14 0.82
CA ALA A 117 -0.61 1.41 -0.44
C ALA A 117 0.86 1.12 -0.79
N ALA A 118 1.70 2.15 -0.79
CA ALA A 118 3.12 2.04 -1.03
C ALA A 118 3.81 1.16 0.01
N TYR A 119 3.44 1.29 1.28
CA TYR A 119 3.96 0.48 2.37
C TYR A 119 3.63 -1.00 2.20
N SER A 120 2.37 -1.33 1.88
CA SER A 120 1.92 -2.71 1.71
C SER A 120 2.57 -3.38 0.51
N LEU A 121 2.78 -2.63 -0.58
CA LEU A 121 3.51 -3.08 -1.76
C LEU A 121 4.99 -3.32 -1.44
N ALA A 122 5.65 -2.35 -0.82
CA ALA A 122 7.05 -2.48 -0.44
C ALA A 122 7.28 -3.65 0.52
N LEU A 123 6.40 -3.84 1.52
CA LEU A 123 6.43 -5.01 2.39
C LEU A 123 6.28 -6.33 1.63
N THR A 124 5.40 -6.40 0.63
CA THR A 124 5.19 -7.63 -0.15
C THR A 124 6.47 -8.05 -0.85
N VAL A 125 7.14 -7.10 -1.51
CA VAL A 125 8.42 -7.32 -2.19
C VAL A 125 9.52 -7.73 -1.21
N LEU A 126 9.65 -7.00 -0.10
CA LEU A 126 10.64 -7.30 0.93
C LEU A 126 10.41 -8.65 1.60
N ASN A 127 9.15 -9.06 1.78
CA ASN A 127 8.80 -10.36 2.31
C ASN A 127 9.21 -11.49 1.36
N GLY A 128 8.96 -11.32 0.06
CA GLY A 128 9.40 -12.27 -0.97
C GLY A 128 10.93 -12.42 -1.00
N HIS A 129 11.66 -11.31 -0.93
CA HIS A 129 13.11 -11.34 -0.88
C HIS A 129 13.63 -12.00 0.41
N TRP A 130 13.05 -11.65 1.55
CA TRP A 130 13.45 -12.18 2.86
C TRP A 130 13.24 -13.69 2.97
N ILE A 131 12.10 -14.24 2.52
CA ILE A 131 11.87 -15.69 2.61
C ILE A 131 12.83 -16.48 1.72
N ALA A 132 13.12 -16.00 0.51
CA ALA A 132 14.09 -16.63 -0.38
C ALA A 132 15.49 -16.66 0.25
N GLN A 133 15.94 -15.53 0.80
CA GLN A 133 17.21 -15.46 1.53
C GLN A 133 17.20 -16.32 2.80
N ARG A 134 16.07 -16.41 3.50
CA ARG A 134 15.94 -17.19 4.74
C ARG A 134 16.13 -18.69 4.49
N PHE A 135 15.61 -19.19 3.38
CA PHE A 135 15.68 -20.61 3.00
C PHE A 135 16.88 -20.97 2.11
N SER A 136 17.70 -20.01 1.68
CA SER A 136 18.77 -20.22 0.67
C SER A 136 19.83 -21.24 1.08
N ALA A 137 20.11 -21.37 2.39
CA ALA A 137 21.09 -22.31 2.92
C ALA A 137 20.54 -23.74 3.14
N LEU A 138 19.23 -23.95 2.96
CA LEU A 138 18.60 -25.25 3.21
C LEU A 138 18.72 -26.14 1.98
N SER A 139 19.12 -27.39 2.19
CA SER A 139 19.19 -28.41 1.15
C SER A 139 18.33 -29.59 1.59
N TYR A 140 17.07 -29.57 1.17
CA TYR A 140 16.09 -30.63 1.41
C TYR A 140 15.05 -30.65 0.29
N ASN A 141 14.33 -31.76 0.11
CA ASN A 141 13.24 -31.86 -0.87
C ASN A 141 12.17 -30.78 -0.59
N ASN A 142 11.51 -30.27 -1.65
CA ASN A 142 10.39 -29.30 -1.58
C ASN A 142 10.70 -27.91 -0.98
N VAL A 143 11.94 -27.61 -0.59
CA VAL A 143 12.33 -26.28 -0.06
C VAL A 143 11.94 -25.16 -1.03
N ARG A 144 12.24 -25.34 -2.33
CA ARG A 144 11.88 -24.40 -3.39
C ARG A 144 10.36 -24.18 -3.49
N SER A 145 9.59 -25.26 -3.50
CA SER A 145 8.13 -25.22 -3.55
C SER A 145 7.55 -24.55 -2.31
N ALA A 146 8.10 -24.82 -1.13
CA ALA A 146 7.69 -24.17 0.10
C ALA A 146 7.89 -22.65 0.05
N VAL A 147 9.04 -22.17 -0.44
CA VAL A 147 9.29 -20.73 -0.62
C VAL A 147 8.27 -20.10 -1.57
N LYS A 148 7.98 -20.74 -2.72
CA LYS A 148 7.00 -20.23 -3.69
C LYS A 148 5.58 -20.20 -3.13
N ILE A 149 5.15 -21.28 -2.47
CA ILE A 149 3.82 -21.38 -1.84
C ILE A 149 3.67 -20.33 -0.75
N LEU A 150 4.62 -20.25 0.18
CA LEU A 150 4.55 -19.30 1.29
C LEU A 150 4.60 -17.84 0.82
N SER A 151 5.37 -17.56 -0.24
CA SER A 151 5.39 -16.24 -0.90
C SER A 151 4.05 -15.93 -1.56
N GLY A 152 3.47 -16.89 -2.28
CA GLY A 152 2.15 -16.74 -2.90
C GLY A 152 1.02 -16.54 -1.89
N LEU A 153 1.12 -17.15 -0.71
CA LEU A 153 0.12 -17.05 0.36
C LEU A 153 0.27 -15.82 1.27
N GLN A 154 1.19 -14.88 0.98
CA GLN A 154 1.34 -13.63 1.74
C GLN A 154 0.04 -12.82 1.86
N GLN A 155 -0.83 -12.89 0.86
CA GLN A 155 -2.10 -12.16 0.85
C GLN A 155 -3.28 -12.94 1.45
N SER A 156 -3.00 -14.11 2.04
CA SER A 156 -4.01 -14.99 2.62
C SER A 156 -3.89 -15.06 4.14
N PRO A 157 -4.98 -15.37 4.89
CA PRO A 157 -4.93 -15.60 6.33
C PRO A 157 -4.28 -16.96 6.64
N LEU A 158 -2.97 -17.06 6.39
CA LEU A 158 -2.18 -18.27 6.52
C LEU A 158 -1.96 -18.64 7.99
N HIS A 159 -2.26 -19.89 8.34
CA HIS A 159 -1.92 -20.47 9.64
C HIS A 159 -1.18 -21.79 9.48
N VAL A 160 -0.26 -22.04 10.41
CA VAL A 160 0.56 -23.25 10.48
C VAL A 160 0.43 -23.86 11.87
N LYS A 161 0.15 -25.17 11.94
CA LYS A 161 0.14 -25.95 13.19
C LYS A 161 1.50 -26.61 13.39
N ALA A 162 2.36 -25.96 14.17
CA ALA A 162 3.73 -26.43 14.41
C ALA A 162 3.83 -27.53 15.49
N ASP A 163 2.95 -27.50 16.50
CA ASP A 163 3.02 -28.41 17.66
C ASP A 163 2.36 -29.77 17.43
N ASP A 164 1.91 -30.04 16.19
CA ASP A 164 1.20 -31.25 15.79
C ASP A 164 2.08 -32.03 14.79
N PRO A 165 2.19 -33.37 14.86
CA PRO A 165 2.93 -34.19 13.89
C PRO A 165 2.55 -33.97 12.42
N LEU A 166 1.44 -33.28 12.16
CA LEU A 166 1.01 -32.87 10.83
C LEU A 166 2.09 -32.08 10.07
N LEU A 167 2.73 -31.07 10.69
CA LEU A 167 3.74 -30.27 9.99
C LEU A 167 5.01 -31.08 9.74
N ALA A 168 5.45 -31.85 10.73
CA ALA A 168 6.57 -32.77 10.59
C ALA A 168 6.35 -33.75 9.44
N SER A 169 5.17 -34.37 9.38
CA SER A 169 4.80 -35.30 8.32
C SER A 169 4.77 -34.63 6.95
N LEU A 170 4.24 -33.40 6.85
CA LEU A 170 4.16 -32.66 5.60
C LEU A 170 5.54 -32.33 5.02
N VAL A 171 6.51 -32.02 5.88
CA VAL A 171 7.88 -31.68 5.48
C VAL A 171 8.70 -32.95 5.17
N VAL A 172 8.64 -33.94 6.06
CA VAL A 172 9.56 -35.08 6.03
C VAL A 172 9.12 -36.16 5.04
N LEU A 173 7.86 -36.58 5.07
CA LEU A 173 7.41 -37.76 4.31
C LEU A 173 7.47 -37.53 2.80
N HIS A 174 8.08 -38.47 2.08
CA HIS A 174 8.14 -38.42 0.61
C HIS A 174 6.74 -38.51 -0.05
N ALA A 175 5.76 -39.13 0.62
CA ALA A 175 4.37 -39.19 0.15
C ALA A 175 3.73 -37.79 -0.02
N ASN A 176 4.30 -36.76 0.61
CA ASN A 176 3.86 -35.38 0.51
C ASN A 176 4.57 -34.57 -0.59
N ASP A 177 5.47 -35.16 -1.38
CA ASP A 177 6.12 -34.44 -2.49
C ASP A 177 5.08 -33.93 -3.52
N ASN A 178 4.09 -34.77 -3.84
CA ASN A 178 2.96 -34.40 -4.70
C ASN A 178 2.07 -33.30 -4.09
N TYR A 179 1.97 -33.21 -2.75
CA TYR A 179 1.25 -32.11 -2.10
C TYR A 179 1.91 -30.76 -2.42
N TRP A 180 3.24 -30.68 -2.31
CA TRP A 180 3.99 -29.45 -2.54
C TRP A 180 3.95 -29.05 -4.02
N GLU A 181 4.13 -30.01 -4.93
CA GLU A 181 4.03 -29.79 -6.37
C GLU A 181 2.62 -29.31 -6.77
N THR A 182 1.59 -30.03 -6.34
CA THR A 182 0.19 -29.69 -6.65
C THR A 182 -0.19 -28.30 -6.12
N LEU A 183 0.19 -27.96 -4.89
CA LEU A 183 -0.15 -26.65 -4.32
C LEU A 183 0.62 -25.52 -5.01
N GLU A 184 1.88 -25.75 -5.38
CA GLU A 184 2.66 -24.79 -6.17
C GLU A 184 1.97 -24.52 -7.51
N ASP A 185 1.60 -25.57 -8.24
CA ASP A 185 0.95 -25.46 -9.55
C ASP A 185 -0.41 -24.75 -9.47
N LEU A 186 -1.23 -25.09 -8.46
CA LEU A 186 -2.54 -24.46 -8.26
C LEU A 186 -2.42 -22.96 -7.92
N LEU A 187 -1.33 -22.55 -7.26
CA LEU A 187 -1.04 -21.15 -6.95
C LEU A 187 -0.27 -20.44 -8.07
N ASN A 188 0.32 -21.17 -9.01
CA ASN A 188 1.12 -20.65 -10.13
C ASN A 188 0.24 -20.10 -11.27
N TYR A 189 -0.66 -19.18 -10.93
CA TYR A 189 -1.44 -18.44 -11.92
C TYR A 189 -0.99 -16.99 -11.96
N VAL A 190 -0.64 -16.48 -13.13
CA VAL A 190 -0.35 -15.06 -13.29
C VAL A 190 -1.66 -14.32 -13.47
N GLN A 191 -1.90 -13.27 -12.69
CA GLN A 191 -2.95 -12.31 -13.01
C GLN A 191 -2.43 -11.53 -14.23
N THR A 192 -2.70 -12.04 -15.43
CA THR A 192 -2.17 -11.47 -16.68
C THR A 192 -2.46 -9.98 -16.76
N TRP A 193 -1.49 -9.21 -17.25
CA TRP A 193 -1.69 -7.82 -17.65
C TRP A 193 -2.85 -7.77 -18.64
N SER A 194 -3.99 -7.23 -18.23
CA SER A 194 -5.11 -7.04 -19.14
C SER A 194 -4.73 -5.98 -20.16
N ILE A 195 -5.23 -6.11 -21.40
CA ILE A 195 -5.02 -5.07 -22.43
C ILE A 195 -5.53 -3.71 -21.92
N SER A 196 -6.62 -3.71 -21.14
CA SER A 196 -7.15 -2.51 -20.48
C SER A 196 -6.18 -1.92 -19.45
N ALA A 197 -5.46 -2.75 -18.68
CA ALA A 197 -4.44 -2.26 -17.74
C ALA A 197 -3.28 -1.60 -18.49
N VAL A 198 -2.76 -2.26 -19.53
CA VAL A 198 -1.68 -1.72 -20.37
C VAL A 198 -2.11 -0.39 -21.01
N ALA A 199 -3.29 -0.35 -21.61
CA ALA A 199 -3.82 0.86 -22.25
C ALA A 199 -4.00 2.01 -21.24
N SER A 200 -4.51 1.72 -20.04
CA SER A 200 -4.68 2.73 -18.98
C SER A 200 -3.34 3.27 -18.48
N ILE A 201 -2.34 2.40 -18.29
CA ILE A 201 -0.98 2.79 -17.91
C ILE A 201 -0.35 3.67 -18.99
N LEU A 202 -0.40 3.25 -20.26
CA LEU A 202 0.12 4.03 -21.38
C LEU A 202 -0.56 5.40 -21.47
N TRP A 203 -1.89 5.44 -21.30
CA TRP A 203 -2.64 6.69 -21.34
C TRP A 203 -2.19 7.66 -20.24
N VAL A 204 -2.01 7.19 -19.00
CA VAL A 204 -1.51 8.03 -17.90
C VAL A 204 -0.09 8.52 -18.16
N VAL A 205 0.79 7.66 -18.67
CA VAL A 205 2.17 8.05 -19.01
C VAL A 205 2.19 9.10 -20.12
N ILE A 206 1.43 8.89 -21.20
CA ILE A 206 1.34 9.84 -22.31
C ILE A 206 0.74 11.17 -21.83
N ALA A 207 -0.36 11.12 -21.06
CA ALA A 207 -0.99 12.32 -20.51
C ALA A 207 -0.03 13.11 -19.61
N TYR A 208 0.76 12.42 -18.78
CA TYR A 208 1.76 13.05 -17.93
C TYR A 208 2.94 13.63 -18.73
N ILE A 209 3.40 12.95 -19.79
CA ILE A 209 4.46 13.48 -20.66
C ILE A 209 3.96 14.72 -21.40
N PHE A 210 2.78 14.68 -22.00
CA PHE A 210 2.20 15.83 -22.69
C PHE A 210 1.95 17.00 -21.75
N THR A 211 1.53 16.72 -20.52
CA THR A 211 1.46 17.68 -19.41
C THR A 211 2.80 18.40 -19.18
N VAL A 212 3.88 17.63 -19.07
CA VAL A 212 5.21 18.18 -18.83
C VAL A 212 5.66 18.98 -20.05
N VAL A 213 5.44 18.48 -21.27
CA VAL A 213 5.79 19.19 -22.51
C VAL A 213 5.01 20.49 -22.66
N ASP A 214 3.68 20.45 -22.52
CA ASP A 214 2.80 21.62 -22.61
C ASP A 214 3.19 22.71 -21.61
N SER A 215 3.53 22.30 -20.38
CA SER A 215 4.02 23.24 -19.37
C SER A 215 5.31 23.94 -19.78
N PHE A 216 6.23 23.26 -20.46
CA PHE A 216 7.50 23.86 -20.93
C PHE A 216 7.33 24.67 -22.22
N THR A 217 6.40 24.31 -23.09
CA THR A 217 6.12 25.07 -24.32
C THR A 217 5.26 26.30 -24.05
N GLY A 218 4.30 26.20 -23.13
CA GLY A 218 3.42 27.29 -22.71
C GLY A 218 4.17 28.39 -21.95
N VAL A 219 5.06 28.02 -21.03
CA VAL A 219 5.96 28.96 -20.30
C VAL A 219 6.82 29.80 -21.25
N VAL A 220 7.19 29.27 -22.42
CA VAL A 220 8.05 29.95 -23.39
C VAL A 220 7.23 30.85 -24.34
N THR A 221 5.92 30.67 -24.45
CA THR A 221 5.13 31.28 -25.53
C THR A 221 3.85 32.02 -25.12
N THR A 222 3.25 31.75 -23.95
CA THR A 222 1.96 32.34 -23.55
C THR A 222 1.87 32.60 -22.04
N SER A 223 1.31 33.75 -21.66
CA SER A 223 1.13 34.23 -20.28
C SER A 223 0.01 33.52 -19.49
N THR A 224 -0.49 32.36 -19.97
CA THR A 224 -1.59 31.62 -19.33
C THR A 224 -1.05 30.61 -18.32
N LEU A 225 -1.19 30.91 -17.01
CA LEU A 225 -0.84 29.98 -15.94
C LEU A 225 -1.84 28.80 -15.86
N ASN A 226 -1.40 27.59 -16.21
CA ASN A 226 -2.15 26.34 -15.98
C ASN A 226 -1.61 25.57 -14.76
N SER A 227 -1.38 26.25 -13.63
CA SER A 227 -0.84 25.65 -12.40
C SER A 227 -1.81 24.67 -11.72
N ASN A 228 -3.10 24.78 -12.04
CA ASN A 228 -4.16 23.91 -11.52
C ASN A 228 -3.96 22.45 -11.92
N GLY A 229 -3.92 22.17 -13.23
CA GLY A 229 -3.75 20.81 -13.72
C GLY A 229 -2.43 20.18 -13.25
N GLN A 230 -1.35 20.96 -13.35
CA GLN A 230 0.02 20.57 -13.01
C GLN A 230 0.16 19.95 -11.62
N ALA A 231 -0.37 20.59 -10.58
CA ALA A 231 -0.30 20.06 -9.21
C ALA A 231 -1.11 18.76 -9.03
N VAL A 232 -2.25 18.62 -9.74
CA VAL A 232 -3.07 17.40 -9.70
C VAL A 232 -2.35 16.23 -10.37
N GLY A 233 -1.65 16.47 -11.48
CA GLY A 233 -0.81 15.45 -12.12
C GLY A 233 0.27 14.93 -11.17
N SER A 234 0.97 15.81 -10.45
CA SER A 234 2.00 15.42 -9.49
C SER A 234 1.44 14.65 -8.29
N ILE A 235 0.31 15.07 -7.71
CA ILE A 235 -0.24 14.43 -6.51
C ILE A 235 -0.81 13.05 -6.78
N LEU A 236 -1.29 12.75 -7.99
CA LEU A 236 -1.83 11.43 -8.35
C LEU A 236 -0.77 10.51 -8.96
N LEU A 237 0.44 11.01 -9.24
CA LEU A 237 1.50 10.25 -9.89
C LEU A 237 1.91 8.99 -9.12
N TRP A 238 1.76 8.94 -7.79
CA TRP A 238 2.05 7.75 -6.99
C TRP A 238 1.20 6.54 -7.39
N LEU A 239 0.01 6.74 -7.98
CA LEU A 239 -0.87 5.64 -8.33
C LEU A 239 -0.25 4.74 -9.41
N LEU A 240 0.51 5.34 -10.33
CA LEU A 240 1.19 4.64 -11.41
C LEU A 240 2.14 3.54 -10.89
N PRO A 241 3.16 3.84 -10.05
CA PRO A 241 4.05 2.82 -9.52
C PRO A 241 3.34 1.79 -8.63
N ILE A 242 2.26 2.17 -7.93
CA ILE A 242 1.46 1.22 -7.15
C ILE A 242 0.75 0.20 -8.05
N VAL A 243 0.04 0.67 -9.08
CA VAL A 243 -0.68 -0.22 -10.00
C VAL A 243 0.31 -1.12 -10.76
N VAL A 244 1.38 -0.54 -11.31
CA VAL A 244 2.39 -1.32 -12.04
C VAL A 244 3.04 -2.35 -11.12
N GLY A 245 3.45 -1.97 -9.90
CA GLY A 245 4.06 -2.91 -8.96
C GLY A 245 3.12 -4.04 -8.56
N TRP A 246 1.83 -3.78 -8.36
CA TRP A 246 0.86 -4.85 -8.10
C TRP A 246 0.65 -5.78 -9.28
N LEU A 247 0.60 -5.26 -10.50
CA LEU A 247 0.50 -6.10 -11.71
C LEU A 247 1.74 -6.97 -11.89
N GLN A 248 2.94 -6.43 -11.63
CA GLN A 248 4.18 -7.18 -11.68
C GLN A 248 4.22 -8.32 -10.65
N ILE A 249 3.77 -8.07 -9.42
CA ILE A 249 3.74 -9.10 -8.36
C ILE A 249 2.65 -10.14 -8.61
N SER A 250 1.53 -9.74 -9.20
CA SER A 250 0.35 -10.60 -9.39
C SER A 250 -0.08 -11.30 -8.08
N PRO A 251 -0.41 -10.53 -7.03
CA PRO A 251 -0.71 -11.05 -5.71
C PRO A 251 -1.89 -12.03 -5.73
N LYS A 252 -1.77 -13.14 -4.99
CA LYS A 252 -2.83 -14.16 -4.87
C LYS A 252 -3.92 -13.68 -3.91
N CYS A 253 -4.76 -12.78 -4.41
CA CYS A 253 -5.80 -12.10 -3.63
C CYS A 253 -7.22 -12.61 -3.93
N ASP A 254 -7.42 -13.51 -4.90
CA ASP A 254 -8.70 -14.15 -5.17
C ASP A 254 -9.01 -15.16 -4.06
N HIS A 255 -9.91 -14.78 -3.14
CA HIS A 255 -10.22 -15.58 -1.96
C HIS A 255 -10.70 -16.99 -2.32
N GLU A 256 -11.60 -17.12 -3.29
CA GLU A 256 -12.21 -18.40 -3.66
C GLU A 256 -11.18 -19.31 -4.32
N ARG A 257 -10.41 -18.77 -5.27
CA ARG A 257 -9.39 -19.54 -5.99
C ARG A 257 -8.30 -20.06 -5.04
N VAL A 258 -7.80 -19.21 -4.14
CA VAL A 258 -6.75 -19.61 -3.20
C VAL A 258 -7.30 -20.61 -2.16
N HIS A 259 -8.54 -20.43 -1.70
CA HIS A 259 -9.18 -21.38 -0.79
C HIS A 259 -9.38 -22.75 -1.44
N GLN A 260 -9.87 -22.80 -2.68
CA GLN A 260 -10.01 -24.05 -3.44
C GLN A 260 -8.66 -24.72 -3.70
N ALA A 261 -7.62 -23.96 -4.02
CA ALA A 261 -6.26 -24.49 -4.19
C ALA A 261 -5.78 -25.17 -2.90
N MET A 262 -5.96 -24.49 -1.76
CA MET A 262 -5.58 -25.01 -0.46
C MET A 262 -6.37 -26.26 -0.06
N GLU A 263 -7.69 -26.27 -0.28
CA GLU A 263 -8.53 -27.44 0.01
C GLU A 263 -8.17 -28.65 -0.85
N ARG A 264 -7.86 -28.45 -2.14
CA ARG A 264 -7.45 -29.54 -3.04
C ARG A 264 -6.13 -30.16 -2.61
N ALA A 265 -5.11 -29.33 -2.32
CA ALA A 265 -3.83 -29.83 -1.82
C ALA A 265 -4.02 -30.56 -0.47
N ASN A 266 -4.78 -29.99 0.45
CA ASN A 266 -5.04 -30.61 1.77
C ASN A 266 -5.81 -31.94 1.73
N LYS A 267 -6.38 -32.36 0.60
CA LYS A 267 -7.01 -33.68 0.43
C LYS A 267 -6.00 -34.79 0.13
N ILE A 268 -4.83 -34.45 -0.42
CA ILE A 268 -3.80 -35.41 -0.80
C ILE A 268 -2.62 -35.44 0.18
N ALA A 269 -2.71 -34.71 1.29
CA ALA A 269 -1.69 -34.69 2.33
C ALA A 269 -1.71 -35.98 3.16
N TYR A 270 -0.53 -36.49 3.49
CA TYR A 270 -0.29 -37.67 4.31
C TYR A 270 0.29 -37.32 5.68
N VAL A 271 -0.05 -38.13 6.68
CA VAL A 271 0.49 -38.09 8.04
C VAL A 271 1.11 -39.45 8.39
N ALA A 272 2.19 -39.43 9.16
CA ALA A 272 2.80 -40.66 9.65
C ALA A 272 1.85 -41.41 10.60
N SER A 273 1.88 -42.75 10.58
CA SER A 273 1.13 -43.56 11.55
C SER A 273 2.05 -44.16 12.61
N PRO A 274 1.51 -44.64 13.75
CA PRO A 274 2.31 -45.39 14.72
C PRO A 274 2.98 -46.64 14.12
N SER A 275 2.37 -47.25 13.10
CA SER A 275 2.90 -48.41 12.37
C SER A 275 3.99 -48.08 11.34
N GLY A 276 4.30 -46.81 11.09
CA GLY A 276 5.30 -46.39 10.09
C GLY A 276 4.75 -46.19 8.67
N GLU A 277 3.59 -46.78 8.33
CA GLU A 277 2.94 -46.56 7.04
C GLU A 277 2.21 -45.20 6.99
N PRO A 278 2.46 -44.32 6.00
CA PRO A 278 1.74 -43.07 5.85
C PRO A 278 0.24 -43.29 5.60
N ARG A 279 -0.61 -42.47 6.22
CA ARG A 279 -2.06 -42.45 5.98
C ARG A 279 -2.52 -41.08 5.52
N LEU A 280 -3.64 -41.01 4.81
CA LEU A 280 -4.21 -39.73 4.41
C LEU A 280 -4.59 -38.91 5.65
N ALA A 281 -4.16 -37.64 5.68
CA ALA A 281 -4.42 -36.75 6.80
C ALA A 281 -5.93 -36.52 7.02
N SER A 282 -6.73 -36.62 5.95
CA SER A 282 -8.19 -36.52 5.99
C SER A 282 -8.88 -37.67 6.71
N GLU A 283 -8.28 -38.86 6.73
CA GLU A 283 -8.82 -40.04 7.42
C GLU A 283 -8.55 -40.00 8.92
N VAL A 284 -7.48 -39.31 9.33
CA VAL A 284 -7.05 -39.23 10.73
C VAL A 284 -7.70 -38.05 11.46
N SER A 285 -7.80 -36.89 10.82
CA SER A 285 -8.30 -35.67 11.45
C SER A 285 -8.87 -34.69 10.44
N ALA A 286 -9.73 -33.77 10.89
CA ALA A 286 -10.11 -32.58 10.11
C ALA A 286 -9.01 -31.50 10.11
N LYS A 287 -8.01 -31.60 11.00
CA LYS A 287 -6.92 -30.61 11.11
C LYS A 287 -5.91 -30.78 9.97
N ARG A 288 -5.30 -29.67 9.53
CA ARG A 288 -4.25 -29.64 8.51
C ARG A 288 -3.04 -28.85 9.01
N ALA A 289 -1.85 -29.22 8.53
CA ALA A 289 -0.60 -28.59 8.93
C ALA A 289 -0.55 -27.11 8.51
N ILE A 290 -0.89 -26.86 7.25
CA ILE A 290 -1.03 -25.52 6.66
C ILE A 290 -2.50 -25.37 6.29
N TYR A 291 -3.10 -24.23 6.62
CA TYR A 291 -4.50 -23.94 6.28
C TYR A 291 -4.76 -22.43 6.27
N LEU A 292 -5.88 -22.04 5.66
CA LEU A 292 -6.39 -20.67 5.71
C LEU A 292 -7.42 -20.56 6.81
N SER A 293 -7.25 -19.61 7.72
CA SER A 293 -8.20 -19.40 8.81
C SER A 293 -9.52 -18.82 8.30
N LYS A 294 -10.62 -19.34 8.84
CA LYS A 294 -11.95 -18.78 8.66
C LYS A 294 -12.15 -17.73 9.76
N GLY A 295 -12.24 -16.46 9.36
CA GLY A 295 -12.22 -15.34 10.29
C GLY A 295 -13.41 -15.32 11.23
N THR A 296 -13.12 -15.37 12.53
CA THR A 296 -14.09 -15.14 13.61
C THR A 296 -13.54 -14.05 14.51
N GLY A 297 -14.30 -12.96 14.67
CA GLY A 297 -13.99 -11.90 15.62
C GLY A 297 -13.42 -10.63 14.99
N ASP A 298 -13.64 -9.50 15.68
CA ASP A 298 -13.31 -8.19 15.16
C ASP A 298 -11.80 -7.94 15.15
N VAL A 299 -11.02 -8.43 16.12
CA VAL A 299 -9.59 -8.09 16.31
C VAL A 299 -8.76 -8.34 15.03
N HIS A 300 -8.96 -9.47 14.36
CA HIS A 300 -8.17 -9.89 13.18
C HIS A 300 -8.88 -9.65 11.85
N ARG A 301 -9.92 -8.79 11.81
CA ARG A 301 -10.77 -8.63 10.62
C ARG A 301 -9.98 -8.34 9.33
N ASP A 302 -8.92 -7.53 9.41
CA ASP A 302 -8.13 -7.14 8.23
C ASP A 302 -7.16 -8.21 7.74
N GLU A 303 -6.74 -9.13 8.63
CA GLU A 303 -5.92 -10.28 8.24
C GLU A 303 -6.66 -11.20 7.27
N HIS A 304 -7.99 -11.28 7.41
CA HIS A 304 -8.87 -12.10 6.58
C HIS A 304 -9.22 -11.46 5.22
N CYS A 305 -8.92 -10.17 5.02
CA CYS A 305 -9.21 -9.49 3.77
C CYS A 305 -8.12 -9.75 2.73
N SER A 306 -8.40 -10.50 1.68
CA SER A 306 -7.38 -10.95 0.71
C SER A 306 -6.76 -9.84 -0.17
N ALA A 307 -7.33 -8.64 -0.19
CA ALA A 307 -6.77 -7.54 -1.00
C ALA A 307 -5.35 -7.15 -0.52
N PRO A 308 -4.41 -6.85 -1.44
CA PRO A 308 -3.00 -6.64 -1.10
C PRO A 308 -2.71 -5.44 -0.19
N ILE A 309 -3.59 -4.43 -0.21
CA ILE A 309 -3.53 -3.28 0.70
C ILE A 309 -3.58 -3.67 2.18
N TYR A 310 -4.09 -4.86 2.52
CA TYR A 310 -4.17 -5.38 3.89
C TYR A 310 -2.91 -6.14 4.34
N ASN A 311 -1.84 -6.20 3.52
CA ASN A 311 -0.61 -6.89 3.89
C ASN A 311 0.01 -6.35 5.21
N TYR A 312 -0.22 -5.08 5.54
CA TYR A 312 0.18 -4.50 6.83
C TYR A 312 -0.37 -5.27 8.05
N ALA A 313 -1.55 -5.90 7.92
CA ALA A 313 -2.18 -6.68 8.98
C ALA A 313 -1.61 -8.11 9.06
N ARG A 314 -1.25 -8.69 7.90
CA ARG A 314 -0.76 -10.08 7.81
C ARG A 314 0.74 -10.25 8.01
N PHE A 315 1.52 -9.18 7.86
CA PHE A 315 2.97 -9.23 7.88
C PHE A 315 3.58 -10.02 9.05
N LEU A 316 3.08 -9.79 10.27
CA LEU A 316 3.55 -10.47 11.48
C LEU A 316 3.10 -11.93 11.57
N PRO A 317 1.79 -12.27 11.52
CA PRO A 317 1.36 -13.67 11.59
C PRO A 317 1.92 -14.49 10.43
N TRP A 318 2.04 -13.92 9.23
CA TRP A 318 2.69 -14.58 8.09
C TRP A 318 4.17 -14.86 8.37
N THR A 319 4.92 -13.91 8.93
CA THR A 319 6.34 -14.13 9.27
C THR A 319 6.50 -15.29 10.27
N LEU A 320 5.62 -15.40 11.27
CA LEU A 320 5.66 -16.52 12.23
C LEU A 320 5.28 -17.87 11.61
N ALA A 321 4.30 -17.87 10.71
CA ALA A 321 3.93 -19.06 9.94
C ALA A 321 5.12 -19.55 9.09
N VAL A 322 5.81 -18.63 8.39
CA VAL A 322 7.01 -18.94 7.62
C VAL A 322 8.13 -19.49 8.50
N GLU A 323 8.39 -18.87 9.65
CA GLU A 323 9.43 -19.37 10.58
C GLU A 323 9.10 -20.78 11.09
N SER A 324 7.84 -21.10 11.34
CA SER A 324 7.43 -22.44 11.77
C SER A 324 7.76 -23.50 10.71
N VAL A 325 7.49 -23.21 9.44
CA VAL A 325 7.85 -24.09 8.31
C VAL A 325 9.36 -24.14 8.10
N TYR A 326 10.03 -22.99 8.19
CA TYR A 326 11.49 -22.88 8.09
C TYR A 326 12.20 -23.76 9.11
N TYR A 327 11.79 -23.72 10.39
CA TYR A 327 12.41 -24.56 11.42
C TYR A 327 12.29 -26.05 11.10
N ALA A 328 11.12 -26.50 10.65
CA ALA A 328 10.93 -27.90 10.27
C ALA A 328 11.85 -28.32 9.10
N PHE A 329 11.97 -27.48 8.06
CA PHE A 329 12.89 -27.73 6.95
C PHE A 329 14.37 -27.64 7.35
N ARG A 330 14.72 -26.73 8.28
CA ARG A 330 16.08 -26.56 8.78
C ARG A 330 16.57 -27.83 9.47
N GLU A 331 15.80 -28.32 10.45
CA GLU A 331 16.18 -29.55 11.17
C GLU A 331 16.25 -30.75 10.22
N ALA A 332 15.29 -30.88 9.30
CA ALA A 332 15.30 -31.95 8.31
C ALA A 332 16.51 -31.84 7.35
N SER A 333 16.87 -30.63 6.94
CA SER A 333 18.07 -30.36 6.13
C SER A 333 19.35 -30.76 6.88
N GLU A 334 19.52 -30.33 8.12
CA GLU A 334 20.72 -30.62 8.93
C GLU A 334 20.92 -32.13 9.18
N ARG A 335 19.84 -32.86 9.49
CA ARG A 335 19.89 -34.33 9.65
C ARG A 335 20.20 -35.04 8.34
N SER A 336 19.61 -34.59 7.23
CA SER A 336 19.90 -35.17 5.91
C SER A 336 21.35 -34.97 5.49
N GLN A 337 21.93 -33.80 5.78
CA GLN A 337 23.35 -33.52 5.53
C GLN A 337 24.28 -34.34 6.43
N SER A 338 23.80 -34.73 7.60
CA SER A 338 24.49 -35.64 8.53
C SER A 338 24.31 -37.11 8.16
N TYR A 339 23.62 -37.41 7.06
CA TYR A 339 23.28 -38.78 6.63
C TYR A 339 22.48 -39.56 7.70
N GLU A 340 21.59 -38.87 8.43
CA GLU A 340 20.71 -39.49 9.42
C GLU A 340 19.33 -39.78 8.80
N PRO A 341 18.91 -41.05 8.65
CA PRO A 341 17.55 -41.38 8.21
C PRO A 341 16.52 -41.11 9.31
N VAL A 342 15.25 -40.95 8.94
CA VAL A 342 14.15 -40.72 9.87
C VAL A 342 13.96 -41.91 10.81
N ASP A 343 13.95 -43.12 10.26
CA ASP A 343 14.00 -44.34 11.05
C ASP A 343 15.45 -44.63 11.47
N SER A 344 15.73 -44.45 12.76
CA SER A 344 17.05 -44.72 13.35
C SER A 344 17.50 -46.19 13.24
N GLY A 345 16.58 -47.11 12.93
CA GLY A 345 16.89 -48.51 12.69
C GLY A 345 17.39 -48.80 11.26
N LEU A 346 17.33 -47.82 10.35
CA LEU A 346 17.77 -47.97 8.97
C LEU A 346 19.14 -47.32 8.74
N GLU A 347 19.91 -47.88 7.82
CA GLU A 347 21.11 -47.21 7.29
C GLU A 347 20.73 -46.19 6.21
N TRP A 348 21.48 -45.09 6.14
CA TRP A 348 21.26 -44.07 5.13
C TRP A 348 21.46 -44.62 3.71
N GLN A 349 20.42 -44.52 2.91
CA GLN A 349 20.47 -44.93 1.51
C GLN A 349 20.90 -43.77 0.62
N LYS A 350 21.90 -44.01 -0.22
CA LYS A 350 22.30 -43.06 -1.27
C LYS A 350 21.24 -43.05 -2.37
N GLY A 351 21.02 -41.89 -2.99
CA GLY A 351 20.16 -41.77 -4.17
C GLY A 351 20.61 -42.70 -5.30
N GLU A 352 19.67 -43.18 -6.12
CA GLU A 352 19.98 -44.03 -7.26
C GLU A 352 20.90 -43.29 -8.26
N LYS A 353 21.94 -43.98 -8.77
CA LYS A 353 22.87 -43.40 -9.74
C LYS A 353 22.13 -43.06 -11.03
N GLY A 354 21.91 -41.77 -11.29
CA GLY A 354 21.40 -41.26 -12.56
C GLY A 354 20.19 -40.33 -12.43
N ASP A 355 19.52 -40.32 -11.28
CA ASP A 355 18.39 -39.41 -11.05
C ASP A 355 18.87 -38.06 -10.49
N ARG A 356 19.02 -37.07 -11.37
CA ARG A 356 19.45 -35.71 -10.98
C ARG A 356 18.40 -34.98 -10.14
N ASN A 357 17.16 -35.46 -10.10
CA ASN A 357 16.05 -34.81 -9.39
C ASN A 357 15.85 -35.38 -7.97
N MET A 358 16.35 -36.58 -7.67
CA MET A 358 16.19 -37.21 -6.35
C MET A 358 17.31 -36.81 -5.39
N ARG A 359 17.09 -35.73 -4.62
CA ARG A 359 18.05 -35.25 -3.60
C ARG A 359 18.22 -36.19 -2.41
N ILE A 360 17.13 -36.78 -1.92
CA ILE A 360 17.12 -37.68 -0.76
C ILE A 360 16.27 -38.91 -1.09
N HIS A 361 16.79 -40.10 -0.78
CA HIS A 361 16.09 -41.36 -1.05
C HIS A 361 14.80 -41.49 -0.22
N PRO A 362 13.66 -41.90 -0.81
CA PRO A 362 12.37 -42.01 -0.12
C PRO A 362 12.40 -42.82 1.18
N ARG A 363 13.20 -43.90 1.22
CA ARG A 363 13.36 -44.71 2.45
C ARG A 363 13.98 -43.96 3.62
N ASN A 364 14.84 -42.96 3.38
CA ASN A 364 15.40 -42.13 4.45
C ASN A 364 14.37 -41.14 5.02
N ARG A 365 13.25 -40.95 4.31
CA ARG A 365 12.16 -40.01 4.61
C ARG A 365 10.90 -40.72 5.12
N THR A 366 11.03 -41.94 5.59
CA THR A 366 9.93 -42.77 6.09
C THR A 366 10.19 -43.16 7.54
N GLY A 367 9.15 -43.21 8.36
CA GLY A 367 9.24 -43.63 9.76
C GLY A 367 7.90 -43.52 10.48
N SER A 368 7.86 -44.02 11.71
CA SER A 368 6.72 -43.90 12.61
C SER A 368 6.44 -42.44 12.98
N LEU A 369 5.23 -42.19 13.51
CA LEU A 369 4.80 -40.88 13.97
C LEU A 369 5.79 -40.19 14.92
N SER A 370 6.36 -40.93 15.88
CA SER A 370 7.35 -40.40 16.81
C SER A 370 8.65 -40.06 16.09
N GLN A 371 9.17 -40.98 15.27
CA GLN A 371 10.40 -40.78 14.50
C GLN A 371 10.32 -39.55 13.57
N VAL A 372 9.22 -39.39 12.84
CA VAL A 372 8.99 -38.23 11.96
C VAL A 372 8.90 -36.93 12.77
N SER A 373 8.18 -36.96 13.90
CA SER A 373 8.06 -35.79 14.77
C SER A 373 9.39 -35.40 15.39
N ASP A 374 10.20 -36.39 15.80
CA ASP A 374 11.51 -36.18 16.39
C ASP A 374 12.53 -35.73 15.35
N TYR A 375 12.36 -36.07 14.07
CA TYR A 375 13.24 -35.65 12.98
C TYR A 375 13.29 -34.13 12.77
N VAL A 376 12.19 -33.43 13.07
CA VAL A 376 12.10 -31.96 12.95
C VAL A 376 12.26 -31.22 14.27
N LYS A 377 12.62 -31.93 15.35
CA LYS A 377 12.94 -31.32 16.64
C LYS A 377 14.42 -30.97 16.70
N MET A 378 14.68 -29.80 17.27
CA MET A 378 16.01 -29.34 17.63
C MET A 378 16.68 -30.36 18.57
N LYS A 379 17.95 -30.69 18.30
CA LYS A 379 18.72 -31.61 19.15
C LYS A 379 18.81 -31.03 20.58
N ALA A 380 18.59 -31.87 21.59
CA ALA A 380 18.54 -31.44 23.00
C ALA A 380 19.81 -30.67 23.43
N ILE A 381 20.98 -31.08 22.92
CA ILE A 381 22.27 -30.44 23.19
C ILE A 381 22.31 -28.99 22.68
N GLU A 382 21.75 -28.72 21.51
CA GLU A 382 21.70 -27.36 20.97
C GLU A 382 20.67 -26.49 21.68
N PHE A 383 19.56 -27.08 22.14
CA PHE A 383 18.55 -26.38 22.92
C PHE A 383 19.12 -25.91 24.27
N GLU A 384 19.95 -26.73 24.92
CA GLU A 384 20.64 -26.38 26.17
C GLU A 384 21.76 -25.34 25.95
N MET A 385 22.53 -25.44 24.86
CA MET A 385 23.61 -24.50 24.56
C MET A 385 23.13 -23.15 24.02
N ASN A 386 21.97 -23.11 23.36
CA ASN A 386 21.48 -21.91 22.70
C ASN A 386 19.94 -21.82 22.81
N PRO A 387 19.41 -21.57 24.02
CA PRO A 387 17.98 -21.36 24.21
C PRO A 387 17.61 -20.02 23.58
N LYS A 388 17.44 -19.98 22.26
CA LYS A 388 16.98 -18.77 21.57
C LYS A 388 15.53 -18.56 21.96
N PRO A 389 15.18 -17.52 22.74
CA PRO A 389 13.78 -17.20 22.93
C PRO A 389 13.19 -16.94 21.54
N ARG A 390 12.12 -17.67 21.18
CA ARG A 390 11.38 -17.39 19.94
C ARG A 390 10.98 -15.92 19.99
N SER A 391 11.59 -15.09 19.12
CA SER A 391 11.26 -13.68 19.03
C SER A 391 9.77 -13.56 18.78
N ARG A 392 9.06 -12.82 19.63
CA ARG A 392 7.61 -12.55 19.51
C ARG A 392 7.20 -11.98 18.15
N TRP A 393 8.15 -11.39 17.44
CA TRP A 393 7.94 -10.69 16.18
C TRP A 393 8.49 -11.46 14.98
N GLY A 394 9.41 -12.42 15.17
CA GLY A 394 10.14 -13.07 14.09
C GLY A 394 11.37 -12.28 13.60
N PRO A 395 12.28 -12.91 12.83
CA PRO A 395 13.53 -12.29 12.41
C PRO A 395 13.34 -11.31 11.26
N GLY A 396 14.21 -10.28 11.21
CA GLY A 396 14.23 -9.29 10.12
C GLY A 396 12.99 -8.41 10.00
N VAL A 397 12.04 -8.48 10.94
CA VAL A 397 10.78 -7.73 10.89
C VAL A 397 11.00 -6.23 10.97
N VAL A 398 11.84 -5.77 11.91
CA VAL A 398 12.11 -4.34 12.11
C VAL A 398 12.77 -3.72 10.88
N SER A 399 13.75 -4.41 10.28
CA SER A 399 14.44 -3.91 9.08
C SER A 399 13.48 -3.78 7.90
N ARG A 400 12.68 -4.82 7.61
CA ARG A 400 11.66 -4.79 6.55
C ARG A 400 10.62 -3.70 6.80
N PHE A 401 10.18 -3.56 8.05
CA PHE A 401 9.24 -2.53 8.48
C PHE A 401 9.78 -1.11 8.18
N LEU A 402 10.99 -0.80 8.66
CA LEU A 402 11.60 0.52 8.52
C LEU A 402 11.89 0.85 7.04
N LEU A 403 12.40 -0.12 6.28
CA LEU A 403 12.68 0.06 4.86
C LEU A 403 11.40 0.29 4.04
N ALA A 404 10.35 -0.49 4.30
CA ALA A 404 9.04 -0.29 3.66
C ALA A 404 8.45 1.09 4.02
N ALA A 405 8.56 1.52 5.28
CA ALA A 405 8.08 2.82 5.73
C ALA A 405 8.82 3.97 5.03
N LEU A 406 10.16 3.90 4.98
CA LEU A 406 11.00 4.90 4.33
C LEU A 406 10.60 5.07 2.86
N ILE A 407 10.56 3.97 2.11
CA ILE A 407 10.25 3.98 0.67
C ILE A 407 8.82 4.47 0.40
N ALA A 408 7.87 4.06 1.23
CA ALA A 408 6.47 4.48 1.12
C ALA A 408 6.28 5.99 1.38
N LEU A 409 6.95 6.51 2.41
CA LEU A 409 6.95 7.93 2.73
C LEU A 409 7.65 8.74 1.65
N SER A 410 8.79 8.28 1.13
CA SER A 410 9.47 8.92 0.00
C SER A 410 8.58 9.03 -1.23
N LEU A 411 7.85 7.97 -1.61
CA LEU A 411 6.92 8.05 -2.75
C LEU A 411 5.76 9.01 -2.47
N THR A 412 5.14 8.91 -1.29
CA THR A 412 3.96 9.72 -0.96
C THR A 412 4.30 11.20 -0.86
N TRP A 413 5.34 11.55 -0.10
CA TRP A 413 5.75 12.93 0.09
C TRP A 413 6.55 13.48 -1.09
N GLY A 414 7.17 12.63 -1.91
CA GLY A 414 7.76 13.06 -3.18
C GLY A 414 6.69 13.57 -4.15
N THR A 415 5.58 12.85 -4.27
CA THR A 415 4.46 13.22 -5.17
C THR A 415 3.56 14.31 -4.58
N THR A 416 3.14 14.15 -3.32
CA THR A 416 2.31 15.14 -2.62
C THR A 416 3.09 16.43 -2.34
N GLY A 417 4.35 16.32 -1.91
CA GLY A 417 5.22 17.46 -1.65
C GLY A 417 5.50 18.25 -2.92
N ALA A 418 5.69 17.58 -4.07
CA ALA A 418 5.79 18.26 -5.36
C ALA A 418 4.53 19.09 -5.66
N ALA A 419 3.33 18.51 -5.50
CA ALA A 419 2.07 19.23 -5.71
C ALA A 419 1.92 20.42 -4.74
N VAL A 420 2.31 20.24 -3.48
CA VAL A 420 2.31 21.31 -2.48
C VAL A 420 3.27 22.43 -2.88
N VAL A 421 4.51 22.11 -3.29
CA VAL A 421 5.51 23.10 -3.73
C VAL A 421 4.97 23.89 -4.92
N VAL A 422 4.48 23.22 -5.95
CA VAL A 422 3.93 23.88 -7.15
C VAL A 422 2.78 24.82 -6.78
N ALA A 423 1.82 24.34 -5.98
CA ALA A 423 0.69 25.16 -5.55
C ALA A 423 1.08 26.27 -4.56
N PHE A 424 2.11 26.08 -3.74
CA PHE A 424 2.59 27.08 -2.76
C PHE A 424 3.30 28.25 -3.43
N PHE A 425 4.10 27.97 -4.46
CA PHE A 425 4.83 29.00 -5.18
C PHE A 425 4.00 29.71 -6.25
N THR A 426 2.83 29.17 -6.61
CA THR A 426 1.82 29.84 -7.45
C THR A 426 1.35 31.13 -6.75
N PRO A 427 1.44 32.31 -7.39
CA PRO A 427 0.92 33.55 -6.83
C PRO A 427 -0.59 33.45 -6.50
N THR A 428 -1.07 33.92 -5.34
CA THR A 428 -0.32 34.47 -4.20
C THR A 428 0.49 33.40 -3.44
N LYS A 429 1.80 33.63 -3.28
CA LYS A 429 2.70 32.67 -2.61
C LYS A 429 2.26 32.38 -1.18
N GLY A 430 2.10 31.10 -0.84
CA GLY A 430 1.72 30.67 0.49
C GLY A 430 0.82 29.43 0.53
N ILE A 431 0.31 29.16 1.73
CA ILE A 431 -0.69 28.11 1.96
C ILE A 431 -2.07 28.70 1.64
N GLY A 432 -2.53 28.43 0.42
CA GLY A 432 -3.90 28.71 -0.02
C GLY A 432 -4.79 27.47 0.07
N CYS A 433 -6.00 27.56 -0.48
CA CYS A 433 -6.92 26.41 -0.52
C CYS A 433 -6.32 25.22 -1.30
N ARG A 434 -5.57 25.47 -2.38
CA ARG A 434 -4.97 24.42 -3.22
C ARG A 434 -3.85 23.68 -2.50
N SER A 435 -2.76 24.38 -2.15
CA SER A 435 -1.61 23.81 -1.44
C SER A 435 -2.00 23.24 -0.06
N GLY A 436 -2.91 23.89 0.67
CA GLY A 436 -3.47 23.37 1.92
C GLY A 436 -4.26 22.07 1.75
N SER A 437 -5.04 21.93 0.68
CA SER A 437 -5.79 20.70 0.38
C SER A 437 -4.86 19.50 0.16
N TYR A 438 -3.78 19.71 -0.60
CA TYR A 438 -2.77 18.68 -0.87
C TYR A 438 -1.96 18.33 0.37
N LEU A 439 -1.57 19.33 1.16
CA LEU A 439 -0.88 19.11 2.43
C LEU A 439 -1.75 18.29 3.39
N MET A 440 -3.03 18.66 3.53
CA MET A 440 -3.97 17.91 4.37
C MET A 440 -4.11 16.46 3.88
N TYR A 441 -4.22 16.23 2.57
CA TYR A 441 -4.29 14.89 2.00
C TYR A 441 -3.06 14.03 2.35
N GLY A 442 -1.85 14.58 2.23
CA GLY A 442 -0.60 13.87 2.58
C GLY A 442 -0.48 13.58 4.09
N VAL A 443 -0.85 14.53 4.94
CA VAL A 443 -0.85 14.35 6.40
C VAL A 443 -1.85 13.27 6.81
N ILE A 444 -3.10 13.34 6.33
CA ILE A 444 -4.12 12.33 6.66
C ILE A 444 -3.71 10.96 6.11
N SER A 445 -3.16 10.88 4.90
CA SER A 445 -2.61 9.62 4.36
C SER A 445 -1.59 8.98 5.31
N THR A 446 -0.66 9.78 5.83
CA THR A 446 0.37 9.33 6.76
C THR A 446 -0.22 8.89 8.10
N LEU A 447 -1.20 9.65 8.62
CA LEU A 447 -1.93 9.30 9.85
C LEU A 447 -2.70 8.00 9.72
N VAL A 448 -3.40 7.78 8.60
CA VAL A 448 -4.11 6.52 8.31
C VAL A 448 -3.14 5.35 8.35
N TRP A 449 -2.00 5.45 7.66
CA TRP A 449 -0.97 4.40 7.68
C TRP A 449 -0.49 4.10 9.11
N MET A 450 -0.16 5.13 9.90
CA MET A 450 0.29 4.95 11.28
C MET A 450 -0.78 4.27 12.15
N LEU A 451 -2.04 4.69 12.05
CA LEU A 451 -3.15 4.12 12.83
C LEU A 451 -3.38 2.63 12.49
N LEU A 452 -3.32 2.27 11.22
CA LEU A 452 -3.56 0.90 10.76
C LEU A 452 -2.39 -0.02 11.12
N VAL A 453 -1.15 0.43 10.92
CA VAL A 453 0.04 -0.30 11.39
C VAL A 453 0.01 -0.48 12.90
N ALA A 454 -0.24 0.57 13.68
CA ALA A 454 -0.33 0.47 15.13
C ALA A 454 -1.43 -0.48 15.58
N SER A 455 -2.58 -0.47 14.90
CA SER A 455 -3.64 -1.46 15.11
C SER A 455 -3.15 -2.89 14.88
N SER A 456 -2.42 -3.14 13.80
CA SER A 456 -1.87 -4.48 13.49
C SER A 456 -0.91 -4.96 14.57
N LEU A 457 0.01 -4.09 15.02
CA LEU A 457 0.94 -4.40 16.11
C LEU A 457 0.22 -4.72 17.42
N LEU A 458 -0.82 -3.96 17.76
CA LEU A 458 -1.62 -4.18 18.97
C LEU A 458 -2.49 -5.44 18.89
N ALA A 459 -3.05 -5.74 17.71
CA ALA A 459 -3.79 -6.98 17.47
C ALA A 459 -2.87 -8.20 17.65
N HIS A 460 -1.67 -8.18 17.06
CA HIS A 460 -0.65 -9.21 17.25
C HIS A 460 -0.15 -9.30 18.70
N TYR A 461 0.00 -8.17 19.38
CA TYR A 461 0.33 -8.17 20.80
C TYR A 461 -0.77 -8.84 21.63
N SER A 462 -2.04 -8.62 21.31
CA SER A 462 -3.17 -9.16 22.08
C SER A 462 -3.32 -10.68 21.98
N THR A 463 -2.81 -11.32 20.91
CA THR A 463 -2.86 -12.77 20.71
C THR A 463 -1.72 -13.53 21.38
N PHE A 464 -0.55 -12.90 21.54
CA PHE A 464 0.56 -13.48 22.29
C PHE A 464 0.26 -13.45 23.80
N THR A 465 -0.08 -14.61 24.35
CA THR A 465 -0.26 -14.87 25.78
C THR A 465 0.88 -15.76 26.29
N ASP A 466 1.44 -15.44 27.45
CA ASP A 466 2.40 -16.31 28.12
C ASP A 466 1.70 -17.60 28.56
N SER A 467 2.23 -18.75 28.16
CA SER A 467 1.79 -20.05 28.66
C SER A 467 2.43 -20.28 30.04
N PHE A 468 1.68 -20.04 31.10
CA PHE A 468 2.01 -20.54 32.43
C PHE A 468 0.97 -21.59 32.82
N LYS A 469 1.35 -22.88 32.76
CA LYS A 469 0.50 -24.04 33.09
C LYS A 469 -0.77 -24.18 32.24
N ASP A 470 -0.66 -24.20 30.92
CA ASP A 470 -1.74 -24.55 29.97
C ASP A 470 -3.05 -23.76 30.10
N ARG A 471 -3.03 -22.61 30.79
CA ARG A 471 -4.15 -21.67 30.86
C ARG A 471 -3.75 -20.36 30.19
N TYR A 472 -4.36 -20.07 29.04
CA TYR A 472 -4.27 -18.77 28.37
C TYR A 472 -4.84 -17.67 29.29
N MET A 473 -3.97 -16.99 30.02
CA MET A 473 -4.37 -15.87 30.88
C MET A 473 -4.29 -14.56 30.10
N HIS A 474 -5.42 -14.11 29.57
CA HIS A 474 -5.53 -12.75 29.03
C HIS A 474 -5.38 -11.73 30.16
N THR A 475 -4.25 -11.04 30.18
CA THR A 475 -4.01 -9.91 31.08
C THR A 475 -4.94 -8.74 30.72
N LYS A 476 -5.19 -7.82 31.67
CA LYS A 476 -5.92 -6.57 31.38
C LYS A 476 -5.27 -5.79 30.23
N ALA A 477 -3.93 -5.83 30.13
CA ALA A 477 -3.17 -5.21 29.06
C ALA A 477 -3.47 -5.80 27.67
N THR A 478 -3.51 -7.13 27.53
CA THR A 478 -3.84 -7.77 26.23
C THR A 478 -5.27 -7.49 25.78
N ARG A 479 -6.24 -7.44 26.72
CA ARG A 479 -7.63 -7.04 26.42
C ARG A 479 -7.71 -5.59 25.99
N LEU A 480 -7.00 -4.69 26.69
CA LEU A 480 -6.96 -3.27 26.31
C LEU A 480 -6.33 -3.09 24.93
N ALA A 481 -5.23 -3.79 24.63
CA ALA A 481 -4.60 -3.77 23.31
C ALA A 481 -5.56 -4.23 22.20
N ALA A 482 -6.35 -5.29 22.44
CA ALA A 482 -7.37 -5.75 21.49
C ALA A 482 -8.48 -4.71 21.27
N VAL A 483 -8.92 -4.00 22.31
CA VAL A 483 -9.94 -2.94 22.17
C VAL A 483 -9.37 -1.74 21.42
N ILE A 484 -8.17 -1.29 21.79
CA ILE A 484 -7.50 -0.16 21.13
C ILE A 484 -7.23 -0.48 19.66
N SER A 485 -6.80 -1.70 19.31
CA SER A 485 -6.59 -2.08 17.91
C SER A 485 -7.87 -1.94 17.09
N ILE A 486 -9.01 -2.41 17.62
CA ILE A 486 -10.31 -2.26 16.95
C ILE A 486 -10.65 -0.78 16.73
N ILE A 487 -10.45 0.09 17.73
CA ILE A 487 -10.74 1.52 17.65
C ILE A 487 -9.84 2.20 16.60
N LEU A 488 -8.52 2.03 16.69
CA LEU A 488 -7.55 2.64 15.77
C LEU A 488 -7.84 2.24 14.33
N ARG A 489 -8.15 0.97 14.09
CA ARG A 489 -8.51 0.50 12.74
C ARG A 489 -9.78 1.13 12.20
N ARG A 490 -10.83 1.23 13.03
CA ARG A 490 -12.10 1.87 12.61
C ARG A 490 -11.88 3.33 12.28
N ILE A 491 -11.15 4.07 13.12
CA ILE A 491 -10.79 5.47 12.88
C ILE A 491 -9.95 5.60 11.60
N GLY A 492 -8.91 4.78 11.45
CA GLY A 492 -8.04 4.81 10.27
C GLY A 492 -8.81 4.58 8.96
N LYS A 493 -9.73 3.61 8.93
CA LYS A 493 -10.59 3.36 7.77
C LYS A 493 -11.55 4.50 7.46
N VAL A 494 -12.16 5.11 8.47
CA VAL A 494 -13.06 6.27 8.30
C VAL A 494 -12.26 7.46 7.77
N LEU A 495 -11.09 7.75 8.34
CA LEU A 495 -10.21 8.80 7.86
C LEU A 495 -9.77 8.56 6.41
N ALA A 496 -9.44 7.32 6.03
CA ALA A 496 -9.10 7.00 4.65
C ALA A 496 -10.26 7.25 3.68
N ALA A 497 -11.48 6.85 4.05
CA ALA A 497 -12.68 7.11 3.25
C ALA A 497 -12.93 8.61 3.09
N LEU A 498 -12.83 9.38 4.19
CA LEU A 498 -12.95 10.84 4.16
C LEU A 498 -11.84 11.49 3.32
N ASN A 499 -10.61 11.00 3.41
CA ASN A 499 -9.47 11.53 2.64
C ASN A 499 -9.60 11.23 1.14
N THR A 500 -10.20 10.09 0.79
CA THR A 500 -10.55 9.75 -0.61
C THR A 500 -11.59 10.71 -1.17
N VAL A 501 -12.65 10.96 -0.41
CA VAL A 501 -13.69 11.93 -0.80
C VAL A 501 -13.07 13.33 -0.91
N TRP A 502 -12.21 13.70 0.04
CA TRP A 502 -11.53 14.98 0.06
C TRP A 502 -10.70 15.22 -1.19
N ILE A 503 -9.83 14.28 -1.58
CA ILE A 503 -8.95 14.51 -2.76
C ILE A 503 -9.76 14.64 -4.05
N ILE A 504 -10.84 13.86 -4.21
CA ILE A 504 -11.73 13.96 -5.36
C ILE A 504 -12.44 15.32 -5.36
N LEU A 505 -13.00 15.74 -4.23
CA LEU A 505 -13.67 17.03 -4.10
C LEU A 505 -12.71 18.21 -4.30
N ALA A 506 -11.48 18.12 -3.79
CA ALA A 506 -10.46 19.15 -3.98
C ALA A 506 -10.14 19.34 -5.47
N CYS A 507 -10.01 18.24 -6.24
CA CYS A 507 -9.85 18.32 -7.69
C CYS A 507 -11.07 18.97 -8.36
N LEU A 508 -12.29 18.54 -8.01
CA LEU A 508 -13.52 19.11 -8.58
C LEU A 508 -13.70 20.60 -8.25
N PHE A 509 -13.39 21.01 -7.03
CA PHE A 509 -13.43 22.40 -6.60
C PHE A 509 -12.39 23.25 -7.30
N GLN A 510 -11.20 22.71 -7.55
CA GLN A 510 -10.18 23.41 -8.31
C GLN A 510 -10.57 23.59 -9.78
N PHE A 511 -11.12 22.56 -10.43
CA PHE A 511 -11.51 22.65 -11.84
C PHE A 511 -12.81 23.42 -12.07
N GLY A 512 -13.69 23.47 -11.07
CA GLY A 512 -14.97 24.16 -11.13
C GLY A 512 -14.91 25.62 -10.65
N SER A 513 -13.72 26.20 -10.53
CA SER A 513 -13.47 27.56 -10.04
C SER A 513 -13.96 27.85 -8.62
N VAL A 514 -14.31 26.83 -7.83
CA VAL A 514 -14.70 27.00 -6.42
C VAL A 514 -13.54 27.58 -5.61
N PHE A 515 -12.30 27.21 -5.92
CA PHE A 515 -11.12 27.78 -5.30
C PHE A 515 -10.72 29.16 -5.84
N ASP A 516 -11.34 29.65 -6.91
CA ASP A 516 -11.04 30.96 -7.48
C ASP A 516 -11.92 32.01 -6.79
N ARG A 517 -11.53 32.37 -5.56
CA ARG A 517 -12.21 33.37 -4.71
C ARG A 517 -11.20 34.14 -3.87
N CYS A 518 -11.56 35.33 -3.39
CA CYS A 518 -10.67 36.17 -2.59
C CYS A 518 -9.97 35.41 -1.45
N TRP A 519 -10.71 34.61 -0.67
CA TRP A 519 -10.13 33.85 0.44
C TRP A 519 -9.06 32.85 0.01
N CYS A 520 -9.35 32.08 -1.05
CA CYS A 520 -8.48 31.01 -1.49
C CYS A 520 -7.26 31.52 -2.25
N ASN A 521 -7.42 32.59 -3.03
CA ASN A 521 -6.33 33.20 -3.78
C ASN A 521 -5.46 34.13 -2.93
N SER A 522 -5.91 34.56 -1.73
CA SER A 522 -5.12 35.47 -0.88
C SER A 522 -4.11 34.81 0.05
N SER A 523 -4.00 33.47 0.04
CA SER A 523 -3.12 32.72 0.95
C SER A 523 -3.23 33.14 2.42
N VAL A 524 -4.48 33.29 2.90
CA VAL A 524 -4.81 33.86 4.22
C VAL A 524 -4.17 33.07 5.37
N PHE A 525 -4.00 31.75 5.24
CA PHE A 525 -3.35 30.94 6.27
C PHE A 525 -1.90 31.33 6.52
N THR A 526 -1.19 31.85 5.50
CA THR A 526 0.22 32.27 5.63
C THR A 526 0.34 33.71 6.10
N TRP A 527 -0.47 34.61 5.52
CA TRP A 527 -0.28 36.05 5.70
C TRP A 527 -1.19 36.69 6.74
N GLY A 528 -2.27 36.00 7.16
CA GLY A 528 -3.22 36.53 8.13
C GLY A 528 -3.77 37.90 7.73
N LYS A 529 -3.51 38.92 8.55
CA LYS A 529 -3.95 40.31 8.29
C LYS A 529 -3.27 40.98 7.10
N HIS A 530 -2.15 40.43 6.63
CA HIS A 530 -1.40 40.95 5.47
C HIS A 530 -1.69 40.16 4.19
N ALA A 531 -2.77 39.37 4.17
CA ALA A 531 -3.16 38.59 3.01
C ALA A 531 -3.51 39.49 1.82
N TYR A 532 -3.16 39.03 0.62
CA TYR A 532 -3.36 39.77 -0.63
C TYR A 532 -3.64 38.80 -1.78
N ASN A 533 -4.51 39.20 -2.70
CA ASN A 533 -4.91 38.46 -3.88
C ASN A 533 -4.15 38.97 -5.11
N VAL A 534 -3.28 38.15 -5.68
CA VAL A 534 -2.70 38.41 -7.01
C VAL A 534 -3.75 38.13 -8.06
N ILE A 535 -4.15 39.18 -8.80
CA ILE A 535 -5.16 39.08 -9.86
C ILE A 535 -4.49 39.17 -11.23
N ASP A 536 -3.57 40.13 -11.42
CA ASP A 536 -2.83 40.32 -12.66
C ASP A 536 -1.43 39.70 -12.54
N VAL A 537 -1.22 38.57 -13.21
CA VAL A 537 0.03 37.80 -13.16
C VAL A 537 1.01 38.36 -14.18
N THR A 538 2.21 38.74 -13.74
CA THR A 538 3.23 39.32 -14.63
C THR A 538 4.14 38.24 -15.24
N THR A 539 4.90 38.61 -16.28
CA THR A 539 5.91 37.73 -16.88
C THR A 539 6.97 37.28 -15.88
N SER A 540 7.37 38.15 -14.94
CA SER A 540 8.34 37.79 -13.89
C SER A 540 7.80 36.72 -12.94
N ASP A 541 6.49 36.66 -12.72
CA ASP A 541 5.88 35.63 -11.87
C ASP A 541 5.88 34.27 -12.58
N VAL A 542 5.61 34.26 -13.88
CA VAL A 542 5.71 33.05 -14.71
C VAL A 542 7.14 32.53 -14.72
N GLU A 543 8.14 33.40 -14.91
CA GLU A 543 9.56 33.01 -14.84
C GLU A 543 9.94 32.44 -13.46
N ALA A 544 9.44 33.04 -12.37
CA ALA A 544 9.69 32.57 -11.02
C ALA A 544 9.05 31.20 -10.70
N LEU A 545 8.05 30.77 -11.46
CA LEU A 545 7.40 29.47 -11.31
C LEU A 545 8.16 28.32 -11.96
N ASN A 546 9.08 28.62 -12.89
CA ASN A 546 9.84 27.60 -13.62
C ASN A 546 10.65 26.70 -12.69
N ALA A 547 11.38 27.29 -11.75
CA ALA A 547 12.23 26.51 -10.83
C ALA A 547 11.40 25.61 -9.88
N PRO A 548 10.36 26.11 -9.17
CA PRO A 548 9.47 25.26 -8.39
C PRO A 548 8.80 24.16 -9.20
N TRP A 549 8.38 24.45 -10.43
CA TRP A 549 7.77 23.47 -11.31
C TRP A 549 8.74 22.36 -11.74
N ILE A 550 9.92 22.73 -12.24
CA ILE A 550 11.00 21.78 -12.59
C ILE A 550 11.35 20.91 -11.37
N GLY A 551 11.52 21.54 -10.21
CA GLY A 551 11.79 20.86 -8.96
C GLY A 551 10.67 19.89 -8.57
N GLY A 552 9.41 20.29 -8.72
CA GLY A 552 8.23 19.45 -8.47
C GLY A 552 8.17 18.24 -9.38
N VAL A 553 8.34 18.42 -10.69
CA VAL A 553 8.36 17.32 -11.67
C VAL A 553 9.51 16.36 -11.40
N ALA A 554 10.71 16.88 -11.14
CA ALA A 554 11.88 16.06 -10.81
C ALA A 554 11.68 15.26 -9.52
N LEU A 555 11.08 15.87 -8.49
CA LEU A 555 10.81 15.21 -7.21
C LEU A 555 9.76 14.12 -7.35
N ALA A 556 8.60 14.43 -7.96
CA ALA A 556 7.51 13.48 -8.14
C ALA A 556 7.92 12.31 -9.04
N GLY A 557 8.49 12.62 -10.22
CA GLY A 557 8.97 11.63 -11.18
C GLY A 557 10.12 10.80 -10.63
N GLY A 558 11.11 11.44 -10.00
CA GLY A 558 12.25 10.78 -9.39
C GLY A 558 11.84 9.79 -8.30
N CYS A 559 10.94 10.18 -7.38
CA CYS A 559 10.46 9.29 -6.34
C CYS A 559 9.63 8.12 -6.92
N ALA A 560 8.81 8.36 -7.95
CA ALA A 560 8.07 7.30 -8.65
C ALA A 560 9.01 6.29 -9.35
N ILE A 561 10.04 6.78 -10.04
CA ILE A 561 11.05 5.96 -10.72
C ILE A 561 11.86 5.15 -9.70
N LEU A 562 12.32 5.78 -8.61
CA LEU A 562 13.07 5.09 -7.56
C LEU A 562 12.23 3.99 -6.89
N PHE A 563 10.95 4.26 -6.62
CA PHE A 563 10.04 3.25 -6.09
C PHE A 563 9.86 2.08 -7.06
N MET A 564 9.68 2.36 -8.36
CA MET A 564 9.62 1.33 -9.39
C MET A 564 10.92 0.53 -9.50
N GLY A 565 12.06 1.19 -9.46
CA GLY A 565 13.37 0.55 -9.47
C GLY A 565 13.53 -0.42 -8.30
N PHE A 566 13.15 0.02 -7.10
CA PHE A 566 13.11 -0.82 -5.91
C PHE A 566 12.24 -2.08 -6.09
N VAL A 567 11.01 -1.93 -6.60
CA VAL A 567 10.12 -3.08 -6.86
C VAL A 567 10.77 -4.03 -7.87
N ASN A 568 11.23 -3.52 -9.01
CA ASN A 568 11.82 -4.34 -10.08
C ASN A 568 13.08 -5.10 -9.64
N VAL A 569 13.92 -4.49 -8.81
CA VAL A 569 15.16 -5.13 -8.34
C VAL A 569 14.88 -6.28 -7.36
N LEU A 570 13.84 -6.18 -6.54
CA LEU A 570 13.62 -7.12 -5.44
C LEU A 570 12.48 -8.13 -5.67
N ILE A 571 11.68 -7.98 -6.73
CA ILE A 571 10.51 -8.83 -6.99
C ILE A 571 10.85 -10.28 -7.31
N ASN A 572 12.01 -10.54 -7.92
CA ASN A 572 12.45 -11.87 -8.35
C ASN A 572 13.72 -12.29 -7.60
N PRO A 573 13.63 -12.65 -6.31
CA PRO A 573 14.79 -13.14 -5.58
C PRO A 573 15.26 -14.50 -6.13
N ALA A 574 16.57 -14.77 -6.01
CA ALA A 574 17.11 -16.09 -6.29
C ALA A 574 16.49 -17.11 -5.32
N LEU A 575 15.84 -18.14 -5.88
CA LEU A 575 15.25 -19.21 -5.10
C LEU A 575 16.33 -20.21 -4.68
N PRO A 576 16.16 -20.90 -3.53
CA PRO A 576 17.01 -22.04 -3.19
C PRO A 576 16.93 -23.08 -4.30
N ASP A 577 18.09 -23.64 -4.65
CA ASP A 577 18.20 -24.74 -5.61
C ASP A 577 17.39 -25.94 -5.14
#